data_AF-A0A1M5FGA4-F1
#
_entry.id   AF-A0A1M5FGA4-F1
#
_cell.length_a   1.000
_cell.length_b   1.000
_cell.length_c   1.000
_cell.angle_alpha   90.00
_cell.angle_beta   90.00
_cell.angle_gamma   90.00
#
_symmetry.space_group_name_H-M   'P 1'
#
loop_
_entity.id
_entity.type
_entity.pdbx_description
1 polymer ?
#
loop_
_entity_poly.entity_id
_entity_poly.type
_entity_poly.pdbx_seq_one_letter_code
_entity_poly.pdbx_strand_id
1 'polypeptide(L)'
;MGMHRKTITLTEQQNNWVKSQIESGHFGNDSEYIRDLIRKDQQAKEHLAILRQALVEGESSGESKPLDISAIKTAGRKRIDAAK
;
A
#
# COMPACT_ATOMS: atom_id res chain seq x y z
N MET A 1 19.14 2.05 13.57
CA MET A 1 18.31 3.23 13.90
C MET A 1 17.86 3.11 15.35
N GLY A 2 17.88 4.21 16.12
CA GLY A 2 17.45 4.22 17.51
C GLY A 2 15.92 4.30 17.65
N MET A 3 15.38 3.75 18.74
CA MET A 3 13.97 3.91 19.10
C MET A 3 13.82 5.17 19.97
N HIS A 4 12.89 6.06 19.61
CA HIS A 4 12.58 7.26 20.37
C HIS A 4 11.27 7.07 21.13
N ARG A 5 11.27 7.31 22.45
CA ARG A 5 10.05 7.26 23.27
C ARG A 5 9.18 8.46 22.96
N LYS A 6 7.88 8.23 22.73
CA LYS A 6 6.85 9.26 22.58
C LYS A 6 5.71 8.99 23.54
N THR A 7 5.20 10.04 24.18
CA THR A 7 3.95 9.98 24.96
C THR A 7 2.80 10.29 24.01
N ILE A 8 1.76 9.45 24.03
CA ILE A 8 0.60 9.55 23.16
C ILE A 8 -0.64 9.50 24.04
N THR A 9 -1.59 10.40 23.82
CA THR A 9 -2.88 10.38 24.49
C THR A 9 -3.89 9.69 23.60
N LEU A 10 -4.60 8.71 24.15
CA LEU A 10 -5.65 7.96 23.48
C LEU A 10 -6.97 8.20 24.20
N THR A 11 -8.08 8.13 23.47
CA THR A 11 -9.40 8.03 24.10
C THR A 11 -9.54 6.69 24.82
N GLU A 12 -10.48 6.60 25.76
CA GLU A 12 -10.76 5.33 26.46
C GLU A 12 -11.11 4.21 25.47
N GLN A 13 -11.92 4.52 24.46
CA GLN A 13 -12.28 3.56 23.41
C GLN A 13 -11.06 3.07 22.63
N GLN A 14 -10.15 3.96 22.26
CA GLN A 14 -8.90 3.59 21.56
C GLN A 14 -8.01 2.74 22.46
N ASN A 15 -7.85 3.09 23.72
CA ASN A 15 -7.08 2.30 24.67
C ASN A 15 -7.66 0.87 24.84
N ASN A 16 -8.97 0.74 24.97
CA ASN A 16 -9.63 -0.56 25.07
C ASN A 16 -9.44 -1.40 23.80
N TRP A 17 -9.46 -0.74 22.63
CA TRP A 17 -9.14 -1.39 21.37
C TRP A 17 -7.69 -1.88 21.32
N VAL A 18 -6.71 -1.05 21.69
CA VAL A 18 -5.29 -1.45 21.73
C VAL A 18 -5.09 -2.65 22.65
N LYS A 19 -5.71 -2.64 23.83
CA LYS A 19 -5.67 -3.78 24.76
C LYS A 19 -6.24 -5.06 24.16
N SER A 20 -7.38 -4.98 23.46
CA SER A 20 -7.96 -6.17 22.83
C SER A 20 -7.06 -6.77 21.75
N GLN A 21 -6.27 -5.94 21.05
CA GLN A 21 -5.28 -6.42 20.07
C GLN A 21 -4.12 -7.14 20.76
N ILE A 22 -3.69 -6.67 21.93
CA ILE A 22 -2.64 -7.31 22.73
C ILE A 22 -3.16 -8.64 23.30
N GLU A 23 -4.36 -8.65 23.88
CA GLU A 23 -5.01 -9.85 24.44
C GLU A 23 -5.23 -10.94 23.40
N SER A 24 -5.45 -10.57 22.13
CA SER A 24 -5.55 -11.53 21.03
C SER A 24 -4.23 -12.24 20.70
N GLY A 25 -3.11 -11.83 21.31
CA GLY A 25 -1.79 -12.45 21.15
C GLY A 25 -0.99 -11.97 19.93
N HIS A 26 -1.53 -11.05 19.13
CA HIS A 26 -0.85 -10.53 17.94
C HIS A 26 0.26 -9.52 18.27
N PHE A 27 0.23 -8.90 19.44
CA PHE A 27 1.18 -7.87 19.86
C PHE A 27 1.54 -8.04 21.34
N GLY A 28 2.79 -7.81 21.71
CA GLY A 28 3.26 -7.93 23.09
C GLY A 28 3.05 -6.66 23.93
N ASN A 29 2.83 -5.50 23.31
CA ASN A 29 2.54 -4.23 24.00
C ASN A 29 1.97 -3.16 23.05
N ASP A 30 1.50 -2.05 23.65
CA ASP A 30 0.93 -0.89 22.97
C ASP A 30 1.87 -0.29 21.92
N SER A 31 3.16 -0.16 22.27
CA SER A 31 4.14 0.45 21.36
C SER A 31 4.38 -0.40 20.11
N GLU A 32 4.22 -1.72 20.21
CA GLU A 32 4.31 -2.63 19.07
C GLU A 32 3.12 -2.47 18.13
N TYR A 33 1.91 -2.44 18.70
CA TYR A 33 0.70 -2.21 17.91
C TYR A 33 0.71 -0.85 17.21
N ILE A 34 1.10 0.21 17.93
CA ILE A 34 1.19 1.56 17.35
C ILE A 34 2.24 1.62 16.22
N ARG A 35 3.40 0.96 16.38
CA ARG A 35 4.41 0.86 15.32
C ARG A 35 3.88 0.12 14.09
N ASP A 36 3.09 -0.93 14.28
CA ASP A 36 2.46 -1.65 13.18
C ASP A 36 1.44 -0.78 12.43
N LEU A 37 0.60 -0.04 13.16
CA LEU A 37 -0.33 0.93 12.54
C LEU A 37 0.40 1.99 11.72
N ILE A 38 1.52 2.53 12.22
CA ILE A 38 2.33 3.49 11.47
C ILE A 38 2.87 2.87 10.18
N ARG A 39 3.34 1.62 10.23
CA ARG A 39 3.83 0.91 9.04
C ARG A 39 2.72 0.71 8.01
N LYS A 40 1.53 0.29 8.45
CA LYS A 40 0.37 0.12 7.58
C LYS A 40 -0.06 1.44 6.94
N ASP A 41 -0.06 2.54 7.69
CA ASP A 41 -0.34 3.88 7.15
C ASP A 41 0.71 4.30 6.10
N GLN A 42 2.00 4.06 6.36
CA GLN A 42 3.07 4.34 5.39
C GLN A 42 2.88 3.53 4.10
N GLN A 43 2.63 2.23 4.20
CA GLN A 43 2.39 1.36 3.04
C GLN A 43 1.16 1.79 2.25
N ALA A 44 0.06 2.12 2.93
CA ALA A 44 -1.15 2.60 2.26
C ALA A 44 -0.91 3.91 1.49
N LYS A 45 -0.16 4.84 2.08
CA LYS A 45 0.23 6.10 1.44
C LYS A 45 1.16 5.88 0.24
N GLU A 46 2.11 4.97 0.37
CA GLU A 46 3.01 4.60 -0.73
C GLU A 46 2.24 4.00 -1.90
N HIS A 47 1.36 3.01 -1.65
CA HIS A 47 0.54 2.40 -2.69
C HIS A 47 -0.34 3.43 -3.41
N LEU A 48 -0.93 4.35 -2.65
CA LEU A 48 -1.76 5.40 -3.20
C LEU A 48 -0.94 6.42 -4.00
N ALA A 49 0.29 6.73 -3.60
CA ALA A 49 1.21 7.56 -4.38
C ALA A 49 1.58 6.88 -5.71
N ILE A 50 1.90 5.57 -5.68
CA ILE A 50 2.20 4.78 -6.89
C ILE A 50 1.00 4.79 -7.83
N LEU A 51 -0.22 4.54 -7.31
CA LEU A 51 -1.44 4.56 -8.12
C LEU A 51 -1.66 5.92 -8.79
N ARG A 52 -1.51 7.01 -8.03
CA ARG A 52 -1.65 8.37 -8.59
C ARG A 52 -0.62 8.64 -9.67
N GLN A 53 0.62 8.20 -9.47
CA GLN A 53 1.68 8.37 -10.46
C GLN A 53 1.35 7.59 -11.75
N ALA A 54 0.87 6.34 -11.64
CA ALA A 54 0.46 5.54 -12.78
C ALA A 54 -0.73 6.15 -13.54
N LEU A 55 -1.68 6.77 -12.83
CA LEU A 55 -2.79 7.49 -13.45
C LEU A 55 -2.31 8.72 -14.24
N VAL A 56 -1.43 9.53 -13.63
CA VAL A 56 -0.83 10.69 -14.32
C VAL A 56 -0.05 10.26 -15.56
N GLU A 57 0.73 9.18 -15.45
CA GLU A 57 1.45 8.60 -16.60
C GLU A 57 0.46 8.19 -17.70
N GLY A 58 -0.61 7.49 -17.35
CA GLY A 58 -1.67 7.10 -18.28
C GLY A 58 -2.36 8.29 -18.96
N GLU A 59 -2.73 9.32 -18.20
CA GLU A 59 -3.32 10.56 -18.73
C GLU A 59 -2.36 11.31 -19.66
N SER A 60 -1.06 11.29 -19.35
CA SER A 60 -0.02 11.90 -20.19
C SER A 60 0.38 11.06 -21.41
N SER A 61 -0.06 9.81 -21.49
CA SER A 61 0.36 8.84 -22.53
C SER A 61 -0.25 9.10 -23.92
N GLY A 62 -1.08 10.13 -24.05
CA GLY A 62 -1.73 10.54 -25.28
C GLY A 62 -3.22 10.16 -25.32
N GLU A 63 -3.85 10.37 -26.46
CA GLU A 63 -5.29 10.15 -26.61
C GLU A 63 -5.66 8.66 -26.51
N SER A 64 -6.77 8.38 -25.81
CA SER A 64 -7.29 7.03 -25.67
C SER A 64 -7.77 6.49 -27.01
N LYS A 65 -7.38 5.25 -27.34
CA LYS A 65 -7.81 4.54 -28.55
C LYS A 65 -8.80 3.44 -28.19
N PRO A 66 -9.65 2.99 -29.14
CA PRO A 66 -10.53 1.83 -28.93
C PRO A 66 -9.73 0.60 -28.47
N LEU A 67 -10.25 -0.10 -27.46
CA LEU A 67 -9.59 -1.26 -26.87
C LEU A 67 -9.81 -2.51 -27.73
N ASP A 68 -8.73 -3.04 -28.33
CA ASP A 68 -8.72 -4.36 -28.99
C ASP A 68 -7.82 -5.35 -28.22
N ILE A 69 -8.46 -6.20 -27.43
CA ILE A 69 -7.78 -7.20 -26.60
C ILE A 69 -7.06 -8.27 -27.45
N SER A 70 -7.60 -8.62 -28.62
CA SER A 70 -7.02 -9.65 -29.49
C SER A 70 -5.72 -9.17 -30.13
N ALA A 71 -5.72 -7.92 -30.60
CA ALA A 71 -4.54 -7.26 -31.13
C ALA A 71 -3.44 -7.12 -30.06
N ILE A 72 -3.81 -6.69 -28.83
CA ILE A 72 -2.86 -6.55 -27.72
C ILE A 72 -2.20 -7.90 -27.37
N LYS A 73 -2.98 -8.97 -27.24
CA LYS A 73 -2.44 -10.32 -26.95
C LYS A 73 -1.50 -10.81 -28.04
N THR A 74 -1.85 -10.56 -29.30
CA THR A 74 -1.03 -10.96 -30.46
C THR A 74 0.29 -10.18 -30.51
N ALA A 75 0.24 -8.87 -30.27
CA ALA A 75 1.44 -8.04 -30.17
C ALA A 75 2.34 -8.46 -28.99
N GLY A 76 1.75 -8.81 -27.84
CA GLY A 76 2.47 -9.31 -26.67
C GLY A 76 3.23 -10.61 -26.95
N ARG A 77 2.58 -11.61 -27.57
CA ARG A 77 3.24 -12.87 -27.97
C ARG A 77 4.41 -12.63 -28.92
N LYS A 78 4.22 -11.81 -29.95
CA LYS A 78 5.29 -11.44 -30.90
C LYS A 78 6.51 -10.82 -30.20
N ARG A 79 6.31 -9.99 -29.17
CA ARG A 79 7.42 -9.40 -28.39
C ARG A 79 8.20 -10.43 -27.59
N ILE A 80 7.51 -11.42 -27.01
CA ILE A 80 8.17 -12.50 -26.26
C ILE A 80 8.95 -13.41 -27.21
N ASP A 81 8.37 -13.79 -28.35
CA ASP A 81 9.03 -14.63 -29.35
C ASP A 81 10.27 -13.95 -29.97
N ALA A 82 10.24 -12.62 -30.12
CA ALA A 82 11.36 -11.83 -30.63
C ALA A 82 12.47 -11.54 -29.59
N ALA A 83 12.18 -11.73 -28.30
CA ALA A 83 13.14 -11.57 -27.21
C ALA A 83 13.87 -12.88 -26.86
N LYS A 84 13.58 -13.96 -27.59
CA LYS A 84 14.16 -15.29 -27.44
C LYS A 84 15.22 -15.53 -28.50
#